data_AF-A0A017TEM7-F1
#
_entry.id   AF-A0A017TEM7-F1
#
_cell.length_a   1.000
_cell.length_b   1.000
_cell.length_c   1.000
_cell.angle_alpha   90.00
_cell.angle_beta   90.00
_cell.angle_gamma   90.00
#
_symmetry.space_group_name_H-M   'P 1'
#
loop_
_entity.id
_entity.type
_entity.pdbx_description
1 polymer ?
#
loop_
_entity_poly.entity_id
_entity_poly.type
_entity_poly.pdbx_seq_one_letter_code
_entity_poly.pdbx_strand_id
1 'polypeptide(L)'
;MQPDVLQRVACGAHLASPRALFILAKLTLATVLLALNAGCGAISALTNPSAAWAISESTPMSVVVRRAEVANSTAEAVKRLLGETGIDEKSAWAPKTAIKQADAEAFLKQIGASPVYASAGGVPLRVVPAEIWADVLPSLCSEEGEYNSVIEAISADAGADYEKLIEQQEQLADLKAQIEANDKEADAEGKSDSDKAALEKKNEELEAQITKIEEGYETAREAFLAKISGEAAKASPKTKARIGGLLVNLKRAVADAKLANAVALMRYPLALPGMKDDIQTATKRIVADILEEQTGSRPDLSSFKPDVTLEGFTPKITLSGIPAEKLGDISIEDLLKQTVSRVTDYAGRVLDLTVYVSRSQSLLIFEEDLLDKILEGMSITPASGEGVGDDLAKVNITSGPAPKDAKAASATARKGTRSPGGLIATQCETHKPEKEVVASAPVEEEEAPAKDAKASKPAKETKPAVAASKPAKETKPAVAAGKPAKETKPAVAAGKPAASGGGETKPATFQASPPAADKPPCELWVTSGDQKICL
;
A
#
# COMPACT_ATOMS: atom_id res chain seq x y z
N MET A 1 -53.54 51.73 -32.94
CA MET A 1 -52.68 50.66 -33.47
C MET A 1 -51.26 50.95 -33.05
N GLN A 2 -50.65 50.09 -32.23
CA GLN A 2 -49.23 50.12 -31.87
C GLN A 2 -48.72 48.66 -31.88
N PRO A 3 -47.46 48.41 -32.26
CA PRO A 3 -46.90 47.07 -32.28
C PRO A 3 -46.43 46.66 -30.88
N ASP A 4 -47.14 45.70 -30.29
CA ASP A 4 -46.63 44.87 -29.19
C ASP A 4 -46.12 43.53 -29.77
N VAL A 5 -45.61 42.64 -28.91
CA VAL A 5 -45.09 41.29 -29.26
C VAL A 5 -43.72 41.28 -29.97
N LEU A 6 -42.65 41.66 -29.25
CA LEU A 6 -41.31 41.08 -29.50
C LEU A 6 -40.30 41.16 -28.32
N GLN A 7 -40.75 41.12 -27.05
CA GLN A 7 -39.82 41.26 -25.91
C GLN A 7 -40.15 40.43 -24.64
N ARG A 8 -40.60 39.17 -24.76
CA ARG A 8 -40.83 38.27 -23.60
C ARG A 8 -40.45 36.78 -23.82
N VAL A 9 -39.23 36.50 -24.29
CA VAL A 9 -38.67 35.10 -24.30
C VAL A 9 -37.20 35.05 -23.85
N ALA A 10 -36.76 35.99 -22.99
CA ALA A 10 -35.35 36.18 -22.64
C ALA A 10 -35.09 36.44 -21.15
N CYS A 11 -35.76 35.68 -20.27
CA CYS A 11 -35.37 35.52 -18.86
C CYS A 11 -36.09 34.29 -18.29
N GLY A 12 -35.36 33.23 -17.94
CA GLY A 12 -35.97 31.95 -17.55
C GLY A 12 -35.00 30.78 -17.37
N ALA A 13 -33.77 30.89 -17.88
CA ALA A 13 -32.69 29.97 -17.50
C ALA A 13 -32.24 30.28 -16.06
N HIS A 14 -32.84 29.62 -15.07
CA HIS A 14 -32.23 29.51 -13.74
C HIS A 14 -30.91 28.77 -13.88
N LEU A 15 -29.80 29.51 -13.91
CA LEU A 15 -28.47 28.95 -13.73
C LEU A 15 -28.47 28.17 -12.41
N ALA A 16 -28.39 26.84 -12.52
CA ALA A 16 -28.27 25.98 -11.35
C ALA A 16 -27.06 26.46 -10.54
N SER A 17 -27.26 26.72 -9.24
CA SER A 17 -26.20 27.20 -8.36
C SER A 17 -24.95 26.31 -8.53
N PRO A 18 -23.72 26.85 -8.49
CA PRO A 18 -22.50 26.04 -8.56
C PRO A 18 -22.51 24.86 -7.56
N ARG A 19 -23.20 25.00 -6.42
CA ARG A 19 -23.45 23.90 -5.47
C ARG A 19 -24.36 22.81 -6.02
N ALA A 20 -25.43 23.15 -6.73
CA ALA A 20 -26.34 22.19 -7.36
C ALA A 20 -25.67 21.45 -8.53
N LEU A 21 -24.88 22.15 -9.35
CA LEU A 21 -24.05 21.54 -10.40
C LEU A 21 -22.98 20.60 -9.82
N PHE A 22 -22.32 20.99 -8.73
CA PHE A 22 -21.36 20.16 -8.00
C PHE A 22 -22.01 18.92 -7.37
N ILE A 23 -23.21 19.06 -6.77
CA ILE A 23 -23.98 17.93 -6.22
C ILE A 23 -24.41 16.97 -7.34
N LEU A 24 -24.91 17.50 -8.47
CA LEU A 24 -25.33 16.68 -9.60
C LEU A 24 -24.14 15.93 -10.20
N ALA A 25 -23.01 16.60 -10.41
CA ALA A 25 -21.78 15.97 -10.91
C ALA A 25 -21.27 14.87 -9.97
N LYS A 26 -21.30 15.10 -8.64
CA LYS A 26 -20.93 14.06 -7.66
C LYS A 26 -21.92 12.90 -7.64
N LEU A 27 -23.23 13.14 -7.78
CA LEU A 27 -24.23 12.08 -7.90
C LEU A 27 -24.03 11.25 -9.16
N THR A 28 -23.91 11.88 -10.34
CA THR A 28 -23.67 11.17 -11.61
C THR A 28 -22.36 10.38 -11.56
N LEU A 29 -21.27 10.97 -11.04
CA LEU A 29 -20.00 10.26 -10.91
C LEU A 29 -20.08 9.11 -9.88
N ALA A 30 -20.79 9.27 -8.77
CA ALA A 30 -21.02 8.19 -7.80
C ALA A 30 -21.88 7.07 -8.40
N THR A 31 -22.92 7.37 -9.19
CA THR A 31 -23.71 6.36 -9.90
C THR A 31 -22.88 5.63 -10.95
N VAL A 32 -22.02 6.32 -11.69
CA VAL A 32 -21.08 5.70 -12.63
C VAL A 32 -20.06 4.83 -11.90
N LEU A 33 -19.51 5.27 -10.76
CA LEU A 33 -18.58 4.47 -9.97
C LEU A 33 -19.24 3.22 -9.35
N LEU A 34 -20.47 3.34 -8.85
CA LEU A 34 -21.26 2.19 -8.39
C LEU A 34 -21.55 1.20 -9.53
N ALA A 35 -21.74 1.69 -10.76
CA ALA A 35 -21.91 0.85 -11.96
C ALA A 35 -20.58 0.31 -12.53
N LEU A 36 -19.43 0.74 -12.00
CA LEU A 36 -18.08 0.28 -12.35
C LEU A 36 -17.43 -0.51 -11.19
N ASN A 37 -18.24 -1.06 -10.27
CA ASN A 37 -17.81 -1.78 -9.07
C ASN A 37 -16.75 -1.05 -8.20
N ALA A 38 -16.65 0.27 -8.31
CA ALA A 38 -15.68 1.06 -7.57
C ALA A 38 -16.14 1.21 -6.11
N GLY A 39 -15.60 0.36 -5.25
CA GLY A 39 -16.00 0.19 -3.86
C GLY A 39 -15.91 1.45 -2.98
N CYS A 40 -16.35 1.31 -1.73
CA CYS A 40 -16.57 2.43 -0.80
C CYS A 40 -15.36 3.38 -0.62
N GLY A 41 -14.13 2.89 -0.82
CA GLY A 41 -12.92 3.72 -0.87
C GLY A 41 -13.00 4.84 -1.91
N ALA A 42 -13.37 4.52 -3.17
CA ALA A 42 -13.46 5.52 -4.25
C ALA A 42 -14.51 6.61 -3.94
N ILE A 43 -15.65 6.22 -3.34
CA ILE A 43 -16.70 7.15 -2.90
C ILE A 43 -16.18 8.05 -1.76
N SER A 44 -15.51 7.47 -0.75
CA SER A 44 -14.88 8.19 0.36
C SER A 44 -13.91 9.27 -0.14
N ALA A 45 -13.00 8.90 -1.05
CA ALA A 45 -12.08 9.83 -1.70
C ALA A 45 -12.82 10.99 -2.40
N LEU A 46 -13.87 10.70 -3.19
CA LEU A 46 -14.67 11.75 -3.83
C LEU A 46 -15.39 12.68 -2.83
N THR A 47 -15.65 12.27 -1.59
CA THR A 47 -16.26 13.16 -0.59
C THR A 47 -15.29 14.19 0.01
N ASN A 48 -13.98 13.98 -0.10
CA ASN A 48 -12.95 14.83 0.51
C ASN A 48 -13.09 16.31 0.10
N PRO A 49 -13.38 17.25 1.04
CA PRO A 49 -13.57 18.66 0.70
C PRO A 49 -12.24 19.38 0.38
N SER A 50 -11.12 18.93 0.95
CA SER A 50 -9.79 19.51 0.73
C SER A 50 -9.31 19.32 -0.71
N ALA A 51 -9.87 18.36 -1.43
CA ALA A 51 -9.57 18.08 -2.83
C ALA A 51 -10.38 18.95 -3.82
N ALA A 52 -11.35 19.77 -3.37
CA ALA A 52 -12.32 20.45 -4.24
C ALA A 52 -11.71 21.42 -5.27
N TRP A 53 -10.46 21.87 -5.07
CA TRP A 53 -9.71 22.68 -6.04
C TRP A 53 -9.36 21.92 -7.33
N ALA A 54 -9.35 20.58 -7.31
CA ALA A 54 -9.04 19.77 -8.48
C ALA A 54 -9.97 20.06 -9.67
N ILE A 55 -11.24 20.38 -9.38
CA ILE A 55 -12.32 20.57 -10.37
C ILE A 55 -12.07 21.78 -11.30
N SER A 56 -11.26 22.76 -10.90
CA SER A 56 -10.88 23.90 -11.76
C SER A 56 -9.50 23.77 -12.43
N GLU A 57 -8.61 22.92 -11.92
CA GLU A 57 -7.26 22.72 -12.45
C GLU A 57 -7.22 21.73 -13.64
N SER A 58 -7.04 22.19 -14.87
CA SER A 58 -6.99 21.34 -16.07
C SER A 58 -5.81 20.35 -16.07
N THR A 59 -5.99 19.19 -15.44
CA THR A 59 -4.95 18.15 -15.24
C THR A 59 -4.92 17.16 -16.41
N PRO A 60 -3.74 16.85 -17.01
CA PRO A 60 -3.58 15.78 -17.99
C PRO A 60 -3.61 14.39 -17.31
N MET A 61 -3.94 13.33 -18.07
CA MET A 61 -4.12 11.98 -17.51
C MET A 61 -2.84 11.45 -16.84
N SER A 62 -1.68 11.78 -17.39
CA SER A 62 -0.37 11.41 -16.85
C SER A 62 -0.12 11.94 -15.43
N VAL A 63 -0.68 13.10 -15.08
CA VAL A 63 -0.65 13.64 -13.70
C VAL A 63 -1.75 13.03 -12.82
N VAL A 64 -2.89 12.62 -13.40
CA VAL A 64 -3.94 11.88 -12.68
C VAL A 64 -3.42 10.51 -12.22
N VAL A 65 -2.80 9.73 -13.13
CA VAL A 65 -2.15 8.45 -12.82
C VAL A 65 -1.05 8.64 -11.77
N ARG A 66 -0.17 9.63 -11.96
CA ARG A 66 0.90 9.95 -10.99
C ARG A 66 0.35 10.18 -9.57
N ARG A 67 -0.74 10.94 -9.42
CA ARG A 67 -1.35 11.22 -8.11
C ARG A 67 -1.89 9.94 -7.43
N ALA A 68 -2.43 8.99 -8.18
CA ALA A 68 -2.86 7.69 -7.65
C ALA A 68 -1.67 6.79 -7.27
N GLU A 69 -0.63 6.71 -8.10
CA GLU A 69 0.58 5.93 -7.81
C GLU A 69 1.33 6.45 -6.57
N VAL A 70 1.36 7.77 -6.40
CA VAL A 70 1.94 8.45 -5.23
C VAL A 70 1.16 8.12 -3.96
N ALA A 71 -0.17 8.07 -4.02
CA ALA A 71 -1.00 7.64 -2.89
C ALA A 71 -0.76 6.16 -2.54
N ASN A 72 -0.72 5.27 -3.54
CA ASN A 72 -0.45 3.84 -3.35
C ASN A 72 0.97 3.59 -2.81
N SER A 73 1.99 4.26 -3.34
CA SER A 73 3.38 4.17 -2.85
C SER A 73 3.51 4.64 -1.41
N THR A 74 2.76 5.68 -1.03
CA THR A 74 2.69 6.14 0.36
C THR A 74 2.03 5.08 1.26
N ALA A 75 0.92 4.48 0.84
CA ALA A 75 0.20 3.46 1.61
C ALA A 75 1.05 2.19 1.82
N GLU A 76 1.57 1.57 0.75
CA GLU A 76 2.42 0.37 0.87
C GLU A 76 3.69 0.65 1.72
N ALA A 77 4.20 1.88 1.71
CA ALA A 77 5.30 2.29 2.60
C ALA A 77 4.87 2.51 4.05
N VAL A 78 3.66 3.02 4.33
CA VAL A 78 3.12 3.13 5.71
C VAL A 78 2.88 1.73 6.28
N LYS A 79 2.22 0.83 5.53
CA LYS A 79 2.05 -0.60 5.85
C LYS A 79 3.38 -1.25 6.26
N ARG A 80 4.40 -1.17 5.39
CA ARG A 80 5.75 -1.71 5.64
C ARG A 80 6.43 -1.08 6.86
N LEU A 81 6.31 0.23 7.05
CA LEU A 81 6.89 0.93 8.20
C LEU A 81 6.19 0.59 9.52
N LEU A 82 4.90 0.24 9.49
CA LEU A 82 4.15 -0.20 10.66
C LEU A 82 4.42 -1.67 11.01
N GLY A 83 4.37 -2.57 10.03
CA GLY A 83 4.38 -4.02 10.22
C GLY A 83 5.72 -4.75 10.04
N GLU A 84 6.65 -4.21 9.24
CA GLU A 84 7.80 -4.97 8.71
C GLU A 84 9.17 -4.33 8.96
N THR A 85 9.21 -3.07 9.43
CA THR A 85 10.46 -2.30 9.53
C THR A 85 10.94 -2.21 10.97
N GLY A 86 12.13 -2.79 11.23
CA GLY A 86 12.74 -2.87 12.55
C GLY A 86 12.92 -1.50 13.23
N ILE A 87 12.73 -1.48 14.56
CA ILE A 87 12.87 -0.27 15.36
C ILE A 87 13.45 -0.51 16.77
N ASP A 88 14.36 0.37 17.17
CA ASP A 88 15.12 0.37 18.43
C ASP A 88 15.19 1.80 19.02
N GLU A 89 16.07 2.05 20.00
CA GLU A 89 16.28 3.40 20.56
C GLU A 89 17.03 4.38 19.65
N LYS A 90 17.75 3.89 18.64
CA LYS A 90 18.73 4.66 17.86
C LYS A 90 18.34 4.83 16.39
N SER A 91 17.33 4.09 15.95
CA SER A 91 16.86 3.91 14.57
C SER A 91 16.89 5.20 13.77
N ALA A 92 17.97 5.37 13.00
CA ALA A 92 18.27 6.62 12.30
C ALA A 92 17.28 6.94 11.17
N TRP A 93 16.37 6.01 10.85
CA TRP A 93 15.29 6.20 9.88
C TRP A 93 14.09 6.96 10.45
N ALA A 94 13.69 6.73 11.70
CA ALA A 94 12.45 7.28 12.25
C ALA A 94 12.43 8.83 12.27
N PRO A 95 13.52 9.53 12.68
CA PRO A 95 13.60 10.99 12.60
C PRO A 95 13.50 11.57 11.18
N LYS A 96 13.80 10.79 10.12
CA LYS A 96 13.71 11.25 8.72
C LYS A 96 12.26 11.49 8.28
N THR A 97 11.27 10.99 9.03
CA THR A 97 9.85 11.31 8.82
C THR A 97 9.47 12.72 9.30
N ALA A 98 10.32 13.40 10.07
CA ALA A 98 10.06 14.72 10.66
C ALA A 98 10.28 15.89 9.67
N ILE A 99 9.77 15.74 8.45
CA ILE A 99 9.98 16.63 7.29
C ILE A 99 9.60 18.08 7.63
N LYS A 100 10.43 19.04 7.23
CA LYS A 100 10.18 20.49 7.44
C LYS A 100 9.60 21.18 6.23
N GLN A 101 8.81 22.23 6.46
CA GLN A 101 8.05 22.90 5.41
C GLN A 101 8.97 23.47 4.30
N ALA A 102 10.13 23.99 4.67
CA ALA A 102 11.11 24.53 3.71
C ALA A 102 11.67 23.45 2.78
N ASP A 103 12.00 22.26 3.32
CA ASP A 103 12.52 21.12 2.56
C ASP A 103 11.42 20.51 1.68
N ALA A 104 10.22 20.36 2.23
CA ALA A 104 9.00 19.95 1.52
C ALA A 104 8.70 20.88 0.33
N GLU A 105 8.75 22.19 0.55
CA GLU A 105 8.58 23.19 -0.51
C GLU A 105 9.67 23.11 -1.59
N ALA A 106 10.93 22.92 -1.21
CA ALA A 106 12.03 22.78 -2.16
C ALA A 106 11.87 21.52 -3.02
N PHE A 107 11.53 20.39 -2.38
CA PHE A 107 11.28 19.12 -3.05
C PHE A 107 10.08 19.20 -4.00
N LEU A 108 8.94 19.75 -3.56
CA LEU A 108 7.76 19.90 -4.40
C LEU A 108 8.00 20.86 -5.59
N LYS A 109 8.83 21.90 -5.42
CA LYS A 109 9.27 22.76 -6.54
C LYS A 109 10.09 21.97 -7.57
N GLN A 110 10.92 21.02 -7.14
CA GLN A 110 11.66 20.11 -8.01
C GLN A 110 10.73 19.11 -8.73
N ILE A 111 9.79 18.48 -8.02
CA ILE A 111 8.79 17.57 -8.64
C ILE A 111 7.89 18.33 -9.62
N GLY A 112 7.50 19.56 -9.32
CA GLY A 112 6.77 20.44 -10.22
C GLY A 112 7.54 20.88 -11.46
N ALA A 113 8.86 20.63 -11.51
CA ALA A 113 9.72 20.82 -12.68
C ALA A 113 9.93 19.52 -13.49
N SER A 114 9.41 18.38 -13.01
CA SER A 114 9.59 17.08 -13.66
C SER A 114 8.80 16.97 -14.99
N PRO A 115 9.20 16.07 -15.91
CA PRO A 115 8.51 15.89 -17.19
C PRO A 115 7.03 15.54 -17.10
N VAL A 116 6.56 14.97 -15.98
CA VAL A 116 5.16 14.63 -15.75
C VAL A 116 4.32 15.89 -15.48
N TYR A 117 4.83 16.81 -14.66
CA TYR A 117 4.12 18.06 -14.30
C TYR A 117 4.35 19.20 -15.30
N ALA A 118 5.51 19.25 -15.95
CA ALA A 118 5.90 20.33 -16.85
C ALA A 118 5.43 20.13 -18.31
N SER A 119 4.98 18.93 -18.68
CA SER A 119 4.41 18.62 -20.02
C SER A 119 3.03 19.23 -20.26
N ALA A 120 2.37 19.74 -19.22
CA ALA A 120 0.98 20.21 -19.21
C ALA A 120 0.72 21.54 -19.97
N GLY A 121 1.40 21.77 -21.09
CA GLY A 121 1.14 22.90 -22.00
C GLY A 121 1.39 24.29 -21.40
N GLY A 122 2.08 24.39 -20.27
CA GLY A 122 2.25 25.64 -19.51
C GLY A 122 1.08 25.98 -18.56
N VAL A 123 0.13 25.08 -18.36
CA VAL A 123 -0.88 25.20 -17.29
C VAL A 123 -0.21 24.91 -15.93
N PRO A 124 -0.30 25.80 -14.93
CA PRO A 124 0.22 25.53 -13.59
C PRO A 124 -0.65 24.49 -12.87
N LEU A 125 -0.05 23.35 -12.52
CA LEU A 125 -0.68 22.23 -11.82
C LEU A 125 -0.14 22.11 -10.39
N ARG A 126 -0.99 21.91 -9.40
CA ARG A 126 -0.55 21.71 -8.02
C ARG A 126 0.18 20.39 -7.85
N VAL A 127 1.37 20.45 -7.27
CA VAL A 127 2.10 19.27 -6.81
C VAL A 127 1.53 18.89 -5.45
N VAL A 128 1.06 17.65 -5.29
CA VAL A 128 0.43 17.20 -4.04
C VAL A 128 1.49 16.87 -2.98
N PRO A 129 1.31 17.21 -1.68
CA PRO A 129 2.31 16.92 -0.65
C PRO A 129 2.71 15.44 -0.54
N ALA A 130 1.80 14.53 -0.90
CA ALA A 130 2.04 13.09 -1.00
C ALA A 130 3.26 12.70 -1.86
N GLU A 131 3.65 13.52 -2.84
CA GLU A 131 4.87 13.31 -3.65
C GLU A 131 6.14 13.21 -2.80
N ILE A 132 6.18 13.90 -1.65
CA ILE A 132 7.30 13.81 -0.71
C ILE A 132 7.26 12.49 0.05
N TRP A 133 6.08 12.09 0.54
CA TRP A 133 5.93 10.85 1.29
C TRP A 133 6.24 9.61 0.43
N ALA A 134 5.85 9.63 -0.85
CA ALA A 134 6.17 8.62 -1.84
C ALA A 134 7.65 8.58 -2.29
N ASP A 135 8.47 9.59 -1.98
CA ASP A 135 9.93 9.59 -2.20
C ASP A 135 10.70 9.24 -0.92
N VAL A 136 10.24 9.73 0.23
CA VAL A 136 10.89 9.55 1.53
C VAL A 136 10.59 8.18 2.12
N LEU A 137 9.32 7.84 2.37
CA LEU A 137 8.95 6.64 3.15
C LEU A 137 9.42 5.32 2.51
N PRO A 138 9.38 5.12 1.18
CA PRO A 138 9.93 3.91 0.56
C PRO A 138 11.45 3.77 0.70
N SER A 139 12.18 4.87 0.97
CA SER A 139 13.65 4.84 1.20
C SER A 139 14.05 4.63 2.67
N LEU A 140 13.08 4.51 3.59
CA LEU A 140 13.34 4.30 5.02
C LEU A 140 13.49 2.81 5.33
N CYS A 141 14.69 2.29 5.11
CA CYS A 141 15.06 0.89 5.35
C CYS A 141 15.66 0.72 6.75
N SER A 142 15.40 -0.42 7.40
CA SER A 142 16.02 -0.81 8.67
C SER A 142 16.09 -2.33 8.81
N GLU A 143 17.30 -2.84 9.02
CA GLU A 143 17.55 -4.14 9.66
C GLU A 143 17.88 -3.96 11.16
N GLU A 144 17.99 -2.70 11.62
CA GLU A 144 18.19 -2.34 13.02
C GLU A 144 16.86 -2.46 13.78
N GLY A 145 16.81 -3.23 14.88
CA GLY A 145 15.60 -3.37 15.69
C GLY A 145 15.83 -4.01 17.06
N GLU A 146 15.20 -3.44 18.10
CA GLU A 146 14.85 -4.13 19.36
C GLU A 146 13.54 -4.90 19.18
N TYR A 147 12.71 -4.44 18.23
CA TYR A 147 11.46 -5.01 17.76
C TYR A 147 11.51 -5.06 16.23
N ASN A 148 10.86 -6.04 15.61
CA ASN A 148 10.82 -6.21 14.16
C ASN A 148 9.91 -5.18 13.48
N SER A 149 9.01 -4.53 14.24
CA SER A 149 8.08 -3.52 13.70
C SER A 149 7.64 -2.46 14.72
N VAL A 150 7.04 -1.38 14.23
CA VAL A 150 6.47 -0.30 15.05
C VAL A 150 5.27 -0.80 15.86
N ILE A 151 4.45 -1.70 15.32
CA ILE A 151 3.34 -2.32 16.06
C ILE A 151 3.88 -3.27 17.15
N GLU A 152 4.91 -4.06 16.86
CA GLU A 152 5.52 -4.95 17.86
C GLU A 152 6.15 -4.18 19.02
N ALA A 153 6.76 -3.01 18.74
CA ALA A 153 7.29 -2.10 19.75
C ALA A 153 6.21 -1.50 20.69
N ILE A 154 4.93 -1.61 20.33
CA ILE A 154 3.78 -1.31 21.20
C ILE A 154 3.39 -2.56 21.99
N SER A 155 3.17 -3.68 21.29
CA SER A 155 2.92 -4.99 21.89
C SER A 155 3.13 -6.10 20.86
N ALA A 156 3.95 -7.11 21.18
CA ALA A 156 4.25 -8.21 20.27
C ALA A 156 3.01 -9.06 19.91
N ASP A 157 2.07 -9.21 20.84
CA ASP A 157 0.78 -9.86 20.62
C ASP A 157 -0.12 -9.06 19.67
N ALA A 158 0.05 -7.73 19.59
CA ALA A 158 -0.62 -6.93 18.56
C ALA A 158 0.12 -6.98 17.21
N GLY A 159 1.46 -7.06 17.21
CA GLY A 159 2.26 -7.23 15.97
C GLY A 159 1.84 -8.49 15.20
N ALA A 160 1.72 -9.62 15.88
CA ALA A 160 1.29 -10.88 15.29
C ALA A 160 -0.17 -10.88 14.77
N ASP A 161 -1.05 -10.00 15.27
CA ASP A 161 -2.42 -9.86 14.73
C ASP A 161 -2.50 -8.85 13.58
N TYR A 162 -1.61 -7.84 13.54
CA TYR A 162 -1.46 -6.97 12.38
C TYR A 162 -0.98 -7.74 11.15
N GLU A 163 0.03 -8.63 11.32
CA GLU A 163 0.54 -9.49 10.24
C GLU A 163 -0.60 -10.29 9.58
N LYS A 164 -1.43 -10.98 10.38
CA LYS A 164 -2.61 -11.73 9.88
C LYS A 164 -3.64 -10.86 9.15
N LEU A 165 -3.88 -9.63 9.61
CA LEU A 165 -4.82 -8.71 8.96
C LEU A 165 -4.30 -8.25 7.60
N ILE A 166 -2.98 -8.01 7.48
CA ILE A 166 -2.36 -7.71 6.18
C ILE A 166 -2.40 -8.95 5.27
N GLU A 167 -2.11 -10.16 5.76
CA GLU A 167 -2.27 -11.40 4.98
C GLU A 167 -3.70 -11.56 4.43
N GLN A 168 -4.73 -11.29 5.25
CA GLN A 168 -6.14 -11.32 4.81
C GLN A 168 -6.45 -10.22 3.78
N GLN A 169 -5.92 -9.00 3.97
CA GLN A 169 -6.12 -7.89 3.05
C GLN A 169 -5.45 -8.13 1.69
N GLU A 170 -4.29 -8.79 1.67
CA GLU A 170 -3.58 -9.18 0.45
C GLU A 170 -4.30 -10.34 -0.25
N GLN A 171 -4.76 -11.36 0.48
CA GLN A 171 -5.63 -12.42 -0.08
C GLN A 171 -6.91 -11.85 -0.72
N LEU A 172 -7.56 -10.88 -0.09
CA LEU A 172 -8.72 -10.17 -0.67
C LEU A 172 -8.37 -9.41 -1.96
N ALA A 173 -7.19 -8.81 -2.03
CA ALA A 173 -6.75 -8.09 -3.21
C ALA A 173 -6.38 -9.05 -4.36
N ASP A 174 -5.77 -10.18 -4.07
CA ASP A 174 -5.36 -11.18 -5.06
C ASP A 174 -6.54 -11.99 -5.61
N LEU A 175 -7.57 -12.26 -4.80
CA LEU A 175 -8.82 -12.85 -5.28
C LEU A 175 -9.58 -11.89 -6.21
N LYS A 176 -9.58 -10.60 -5.91
CA LYS A 176 -10.21 -9.56 -6.77
C LYS A 176 -9.44 -9.35 -8.07
N ALA A 177 -8.10 -9.37 -8.02
CA ALA A 177 -7.26 -9.34 -9.22
C ALA A 177 -7.46 -10.58 -10.10
N GLN A 178 -7.75 -11.75 -9.52
CA GLN A 178 -8.08 -12.95 -10.28
C GLN A 178 -9.44 -12.85 -11.00
N ILE A 179 -10.46 -12.23 -10.38
CA ILE A 179 -11.74 -11.95 -11.06
C ILE A 179 -11.50 -11.02 -12.25
N GLU A 180 -10.81 -9.89 -12.03
CA GLU A 180 -10.50 -8.91 -13.08
C GLU A 180 -9.67 -9.52 -14.24
N ALA A 181 -8.77 -10.45 -13.93
CA ALA A 181 -8.01 -11.21 -14.93
C ALA A 181 -8.89 -12.19 -15.71
N ASN A 182 -9.83 -12.89 -15.05
CA ASN A 182 -10.79 -13.78 -15.71
C ASN A 182 -11.75 -12.99 -16.61
N ASP A 183 -12.20 -11.81 -16.19
CA ASP A 183 -13.04 -10.90 -16.99
C ASP A 183 -12.28 -10.44 -18.25
N LYS A 184 -11.03 -10.00 -18.09
CA LYS A 184 -10.14 -9.59 -19.20
C LYS A 184 -9.81 -10.76 -20.14
N GLU A 185 -9.75 -12.00 -19.65
CA GLU A 185 -9.65 -13.20 -20.49
C GLU A 185 -10.98 -13.51 -21.19
N ALA A 186 -12.11 -13.39 -20.49
CA ALA A 186 -13.43 -13.68 -21.05
C ALA A 186 -13.79 -12.72 -22.19
N ASP A 187 -13.42 -11.43 -22.11
CA ASP A 187 -13.62 -10.44 -23.17
C ASP A 187 -12.63 -10.56 -24.36
N ALA A 188 -11.62 -11.43 -24.29
CA ALA A 188 -10.63 -11.57 -25.35
C ALA A 188 -11.21 -12.11 -26.68
N GLU A 189 -10.71 -11.57 -27.80
CA GLU A 189 -11.14 -12.01 -29.14
C GLU A 189 -10.83 -13.50 -29.37
N GLY A 190 -11.82 -14.23 -29.87
CA GLY A 190 -11.69 -15.66 -30.18
C GLY A 190 -12.00 -16.63 -29.02
N LYS A 191 -12.29 -16.15 -27.81
CA LYS A 191 -12.79 -17.03 -26.73
C LYS A 191 -14.15 -17.63 -27.05
N SER A 192 -14.31 -18.93 -26.77
CA SER A 192 -15.58 -19.64 -26.97
C SER A 192 -16.59 -19.31 -25.86
N ASP A 193 -17.88 -19.50 -26.14
CA ASP A 193 -18.94 -19.37 -25.13
C ASP A 193 -18.73 -20.33 -23.94
N SER A 194 -18.09 -21.48 -24.17
CA SER A 194 -17.76 -22.44 -23.11
C SER A 194 -16.57 -22.02 -22.25
N ASP A 195 -15.61 -21.26 -22.82
CA ASP A 195 -14.52 -20.64 -22.06
C ASP A 195 -15.07 -19.53 -21.17
N LYS A 196 -15.89 -18.65 -21.75
CA LYS A 196 -16.53 -17.53 -21.06
C LYS A 196 -17.36 -18.02 -19.86
N ALA A 197 -18.21 -19.03 -20.06
CA ALA A 197 -19.02 -19.63 -18.98
C ALA A 197 -18.16 -20.35 -17.90
N ALA A 198 -16.98 -20.85 -18.25
CA ALA A 198 -16.06 -21.44 -17.27
C ALA A 198 -15.35 -20.35 -16.42
N LEU A 199 -15.00 -19.22 -17.03
CA LEU A 199 -14.44 -18.05 -16.34
C LEU A 199 -15.49 -17.35 -15.46
N GLU A 200 -16.73 -17.21 -15.94
CA GLU A 200 -17.87 -16.69 -15.16
C GLU A 200 -18.12 -17.53 -13.91
N LYS A 201 -18.19 -18.87 -14.04
CA LYS A 201 -18.31 -19.78 -12.89
C LYS A 201 -17.11 -19.72 -11.93
N LYS A 202 -15.89 -19.51 -12.45
CA LYS A 202 -14.69 -19.30 -11.63
C LYS A 202 -14.80 -17.99 -10.83
N ASN A 203 -15.43 -16.95 -11.40
CA ASN A 203 -15.70 -15.71 -10.69
C ASN A 203 -16.72 -15.90 -9.57
N GLU A 204 -17.83 -16.62 -9.78
CA GLU A 204 -18.78 -16.97 -8.70
C GLU A 204 -18.08 -17.65 -7.51
N GLU A 205 -17.15 -18.57 -7.79
CA GLU A 205 -16.35 -19.27 -6.77
C GLU A 205 -15.33 -18.37 -6.07
N LEU A 206 -14.83 -17.31 -6.72
CA LEU A 206 -13.94 -16.30 -6.14
C LEU A 206 -14.73 -15.27 -5.31
N GLU A 207 -15.90 -14.82 -5.77
CA GLU A 207 -16.78 -13.90 -5.04
C GLU A 207 -17.28 -14.52 -3.73
N ALA A 208 -17.62 -15.81 -3.74
CA ALA A 208 -17.99 -16.56 -2.54
C ALA A 208 -16.83 -16.64 -1.51
N GLN A 209 -15.58 -16.71 -1.98
CA GLN A 209 -14.40 -16.67 -1.11
C GLN A 209 -14.14 -15.26 -0.57
N ILE A 210 -14.23 -14.23 -1.42
CA ILE A 210 -14.11 -12.82 -1.03
C ILE A 210 -15.12 -12.50 0.08
N THR A 211 -16.40 -12.78 -0.15
CA THR A 211 -17.49 -12.52 0.82
C THR A 211 -17.18 -13.11 2.19
N LYS A 212 -16.76 -14.38 2.22
CA LYS A 212 -16.41 -15.10 3.46
C LYS A 212 -15.19 -14.52 4.17
N ILE A 213 -14.21 -13.98 3.43
CA ILE A 213 -13.03 -13.36 4.02
C ILE A 213 -13.36 -11.94 4.51
N GLU A 214 -14.19 -11.17 3.79
CA GLU A 214 -14.62 -9.82 4.21
C GLU A 214 -15.42 -9.83 5.52
N GLU A 215 -16.37 -10.77 5.69
CA GLU A 215 -17.12 -10.97 6.95
C GLU A 215 -16.19 -11.22 8.16
N GLY A 216 -15.14 -12.03 7.95
CA GLY A 216 -14.14 -12.33 8.97
C GLY A 216 -13.15 -11.17 9.21
N TYR A 217 -12.72 -10.50 8.14
CA TYR A 217 -11.73 -9.43 8.16
C TYR A 217 -12.23 -8.21 8.93
N GLU A 218 -13.45 -7.74 8.67
CA GLU A 218 -13.96 -6.55 9.38
C GLU A 218 -14.15 -6.82 10.88
N THR A 219 -14.62 -8.02 11.24
CA THR A 219 -14.71 -8.47 12.64
C THR A 219 -13.33 -8.51 13.31
N ALA A 220 -12.30 -9.01 12.61
CA ALA A 220 -10.93 -9.06 13.10
C ALA A 220 -10.29 -7.66 13.19
N ARG A 221 -10.55 -6.77 12.21
CA ARG A 221 -10.10 -5.38 12.16
C ARG A 221 -10.63 -4.58 13.35
N GLU A 222 -11.93 -4.62 13.64
CA GLU A 222 -12.49 -3.94 14.81
C GLU A 222 -11.90 -4.46 16.13
N ALA A 223 -11.77 -5.78 16.28
CA ALA A 223 -11.17 -6.40 17.45
C ALA A 223 -9.69 -5.99 17.64
N PHE A 224 -8.92 -5.96 16.56
CA PHE A 224 -7.53 -5.49 16.56
C PHE A 224 -7.41 -4.00 16.88
N LEU A 225 -8.23 -3.14 16.29
CA LEU A 225 -8.24 -1.70 16.56
C LEU A 225 -8.57 -1.39 18.03
N ALA A 226 -9.44 -2.17 18.66
CA ALA A 226 -9.68 -2.11 20.10
C ALA A 226 -8.46 -2.63 20.92
N LYS A 227 -7.88 -3.77 20.51
CA LYS A 227 -6.69 -4.38 21.15
C LYS A 227 -5.50 -3.40 21.15
N ILE A 228 -5.10 -2.89 19.99
CA ILE A 228 -3.93 -2.02 19.84
C ILE A 228 -4.08 -0.69 20.58
N SER A 229 -5.29 -0.12 20.66
CA SER A 229 -5.53 1.08 21.48
C SER A 229 -5.34 0.80 22.98
N GLY A 230 -5.83 -0.35 23.45
CA GLY A 230 -5.63 -0.83 24.82
C GLY A 230 -4.17 -1.17 25.17
N GLU A 231 -3.38 -1.63 24.20
CA GLU A 231 -1.94 -1.84 24.34
C GLU A 231 -1.16 -0.50 24.30
N ALA A 232 -1.51 0.41 23.38
CA ALA A 232 -0.93 1.75 23.27
C ALA A 232 -1.12 2.60 24.54
N ALA A 233 -2.22 2.39 25.27
CA ALA A 233 -2.44 2.97 26.59
C ALA A 233 -1.43 2.50 27.66
N LYS A 234 -0.96 1.25 27.55
CA LYS A 234 0.04 0.63 28.44
C LYS A 234 1.48 0.96 28.03
N ALA A 235 1.70 1.45 26.81
CA ALA A 235 3.02 1.73 26.25
C ALA A 235 3.86 2.63 27.18
N SER A 236 5.12 2.26 27.40
CA SER A 236 6.01 2.97 28.33
C SER A 236 6.31 4.40 27.86
N PRO A 237 6.68 5.34 28.75
CA PRO A 237 7.14 6.66 28.33
C PRO A 237 8.32 6.61 27.34
N LYS A 238 9.20 5.61 27.47
CA LYS A 238 10.30 5.32 26.55
C LYS A 238 9.79 4.94 25.15
N THR A 239 8.78 4.08 25.08
CA THR A 239 8.08 3.71 23.83
C THR A 239 7.41 4.92 23.19
N LYS A 240 6.65 5.69 23.98
CA LYS A 240 5.93 6.89 23.52
C LYS A 240 6.87 7.96 22.97
N ALA A 241 8.03 8.18 23.60
CA ALA A 241 9.07 9.08 23.10
C ALA A 241 9.71 8.57 21.79
N ARG A 242 10.00 7.26 21.69
CA ARG A 242 10.62 6.64 20.50
C ARG A 242 9.75 6.76 19.24
N ILE A 243 8.46 6.41 19.33
CA ILE A 243 7.60 6.27 18.13
C ILE A 243 6.49 7.33 18.01
N GLY A 244 6.26 8.15 19.04
CA GLY A 244 5.19 9.15 19.03
C GLY A 244 5.27 10.16 17.88
N GLY A 245 6.46 10.72 17.65
CA GLY A 245 6.71 11.64 16.53
C GLY A 245 6.50 10.98 15.17
N LEU A 246 7.05 9.77 15.00
CA LEU A 246 6.90 8.93 13.80
C LEU A 246 5.43 8.67 13.47
N LEU A 247 4.62 8.22 14.43
CA LEU A 247 3.19 7.93 14.24
C LEU A 247 2.39 9.17 13.78
N VAL A 248 2.69 10.35 14.33
CA VAL A 248 2.07 11.62 13.88
C VAL A 248 2.48 11.97 12.45
N ASN A 249 3.73 11.69 12.05
CA ASN A 249 4.21 11.93 10.70
C ASN A 249 3.58 10.95 9.69
N LEU A 250 3.48 9.66 10.02
CA LEU A 250 2.78 8.65 9.20
C LEU A 250 1.30 9.01 9.04
N LYS A 251 0.62 9.51 10.07
CA LYS A 251 -0.78 9.98 9.95
C LYS A 251 -0.92 11.11 8.94
N ARG A 252 0.04 12.05 8.88
CA ARG A 252 0.04 13.12 7.87
C ARG A 252 0.29 12.57 6.47
N ALA A 253 1.20 11.61 6.33
CA ALA A 253 1.44 10.91 5.07
C ALA A 253 0.17 10.23 4.52
N VAL A 254 -0.56 9.51 5.39
CA VAL A 254 -1.86 8.92 5.06
C VAL A 254 -2.86 9.99 4.63
N ALA A 255 -3.01 11.08 5.39
CA ALA A 255 -3.94 12.16 5.04
C ALA A 255 -3.61 12.84 3.69
N ASP A 256 -2.34 13.08 3.40
CA ASP A 256 -1.88 13.64 2.12
C ASP A 256 -2.09 12.66 0.95
N ALA A 257 -1.89 11.35 1.17
CA ALA A 257 -2.16 10.31 0.17
C ALA A 257 -3.66 10.17 -0.13
N LYS A 258 -4.52 10.24 0.90
CA LYS A 258 -5.99 10.31 0.74
C LYS A 258 -6.43 11.56 -0.04
N LEU A 259 -5.73 12.68 0.12
CA LEU A 259 -5.93 13.88 -0.70
C LEU A 259 -5.50 13.64 -2.17
N ALA A 260 -4.36 12.99 -2.41
CA ALA A 260 -3.91 12.67 -3.77
C ALA A 260 -4.88 11.73 -4.51
N ASN A 261 -5.39 10.68 -3.86
CA ASN A 261 -6.43 9.79 -4.39
C ASN A 261 -7.75 10.54 -4.71
N ALA A 262 -8.21 11.42 -3.82
CA ALA A 262 -9.40 12.24 -4.04
C ALA A 262 -9.26 13.20 -5.24
N VAL A 263 -8.08 13.81 -5.40
CA VAL A 263 -7.75 14.69 -6.53
C VAL A 263 -7.69 13.89 -7.83
N ALA A 264 -7.11 12.68 -7.81
CA ALA A 264 -7.03 11.79 -8.98
C ALA A 264 -8.44 11.40 -9.47
N LEU A 265 -9.30 10.85 -8.61
CA LEU A 265 -10.65 10.41 -9.00
C LEU A 265 -11.55 11.56 -9.46
N MET A 266 -11.45 12.76 -8.87
CA MET A 266 -12.19 13.92 -9.36
C MET A 266 -11.69 14.43 -10.72
N ARG A 267 -10.47 14.07 -11.13
CA ARG A 267 -9.91 14.48 -12.43
C ARG A 267 -9.97 13.43 -13.52
N TYR A 268 -9.99 12.14 -13.17
CA TYR A 268 -10.10 11.02 -14.10
C TYR A 268 -11.16 11.21 -15.21
N PRO A 269 -12.46 11.43 -14.91
CA PRO A 269 -13.48 11.61 -15.95
C PRO A 269 -13.33 12.88 -16.78
N LEU A 270 -12.57 13.87 -16.28
CA LEU A 270 -12.29 15.13 -16.98
C LEU A 270 -11.01 15.07 -17.83
N ALA A 271 -10.13 14.10 -17.56
CA ALA A 271 -8.90 13.86 -18.30
C ALA A 271 -9.07 12.79 -19.41
N LEU A 272 -10.01 11.84 -19.25
CA LEU A 272 -10.29 10.77 -20.21
C LEU A 272 -10.47 11.25 -21.67
N PRO A 273 -11.17 12.36 -21.99
CA PRO A 273 -11.28 12.85 -23.37
C PRO A 273 -9.94 13.21 -24.03
N GLY A 274 -8.90 13.52 -23.25
CA GLY A 274 -7.55 13.80 -23.73
C GLY A 274 -6.61 12.59 -23.75
N MET A 275 -7.08 11.38 -23.42
CA MET A 275 -6.25 10.19 -23.22
C MET A 275 -5.36 9.86 -24.44
N LYS A 276 -5.82 10.08 -25.68
CA LYS A 276 -5.02 9.81 -26.89
C LYS A 276 -3.77 10.71 -26.98
N ASP A 277 -3.94 12.01 -26.75
CA ASP A 277 -2.87 13.00 -26.84
C ASP A 277 -1.92 12.89 -25.63
N ASP A 278 -2.48 12.52 -24.47
CA ASP A 278 -1.70 12.18 -23.28
C ASP A 278 -0.86 10.90 -23.50
N ILE A 279 -1.40 9.83 -24.12
CA ILE A 279 -0.61 8.63 -24.47
C ILE A 279 0.54 8.95 -25.43
N GLN A 280 0.36 9.83 -26.41
CA GLN A 280 1.47 10.31 -27.26
C GLN A 280 2.54 11.05 -26.44
N THR A 281 2.11 11.85 -25.46
CA THR A 281 3.00 12.60 -24.55
C THR A 281 3.72 11.66 -23.57
N ALA A 282 3.01 10.70 -22.99
CA ALA A 282 3.53 9.66 -22.12
C ALA A 282 4.51 8.74 -22.86
N THR A 283 4.25 8.41 -24.14
CA THR A 283 5.19 7.65 -24.99
C THR A 283 6.53 8.38 -25.11
N LYS A 284 6.54 9.69 -25.40
CA LYS A 284 7.79 10.48 -25.40
C LYS A 284 8.48 10.49 -24.04
N ARG A 285 7.70 10.62 -22.96
CA ARG A 285 8.22 10.58 -21.59
C ARG A 285 8.90 9.23 -21.31
N ILE A 286 8.23 8.13 -21.62
CA ILE A 286 8.66 6.74 -21.40
C ILE A 286 9.93 6.41 -22.21
N VAL A 287 10.03 6.84 -23.47
CA VAL A 287 11.27 6.66 -24.26
C VAL A 287 12.44 7.39 -23.59
N ALA A 288 12.23 8.64 -23.11
CA ALA A 288 13.26 9.36 -22.36
C ALA A 288 13.52 8.76 -20.96
N ASP A 289 12.51 8.15 -20.32
CA ASP A 289 12.64 7.46 -19.03
C ASP A 289 13.55 6.23 -19.17
N ILE A 290 13.27 5.37 -20.16
CA ILE A 290 14.08 4.17 -20.49
C ILE A 290 15.52 4.59 -20.86
N LEU A 291 15.69 5.56 -21.75
CA LEU A 291 17.02 6.00 -22.18
C LEU A 291 17.83 6.64 -21.02
N GLU A 292 17.17 7.35 -20.10
CA GLU A 292 17.82 7.86 -18.88
C GLU A 292 18.20 6.74 -17.90
N GLU A 293 17.36 5.71 -17.77
CA GLU A 293 17.64 4.54 -16.93
C GLU A 293 18.85 3.74 -17.45
N GLN A 294 18.98 3.58 -18.76
CA GLN A 294 20.10 2.87 -19.40
C GLN A 294 21.39 3.71 -19.41
N THR A 295 21.32 4.99 -19.79
CA THR A 295 22.52 5.83 -20.01
C THR A 295 22.94 6.68 -18.80
N GLY A 296 22.07 6.81 -17.79
CA GLY A 296 22.27 7.75 -16.68
C GLY A 296 22.15 9.23 -17.08
N SER A 297 21.58 9.54 -18.24
CA SER A 297 21.40 10.93 -18.71
C SER A 297 20.16 11.07 -19.60
N ARG A 298 19.24 11.96 -19.22
CA ARG A 298 18.00 12.15 -19.99
C ARG A 298 18.28 12.76 -21.37
N PRO A 299 17.86 12.13 -22.48
CA PRO A 299 17.98 12.73 -23.80
C PRO A 299 16.93 13.83 -24.01
N ASP A 300 17.29 14.86 -24.78
CA ASP A 300 16.30 15.77 -25.35
C ASP A 300 15.55 15.06 -26.48
N LEU A 301 14.24 14.90 -26.30
CA LEU A 301 13.30 14.32 -27.26
C LEU A 301 12.25 15.35 -27.75
N SER A 302 12.58 16.65 -27.68
CA SER A 302 11.70 17.75 -28.14
C SER A 302 11.31 17.64 -29.62
N SER A 303 12.26 17.25 -30.48
CA SER A 303 12.06 17.01 -31.92
C SER A 303 11.41 15.66 -32.23
N PHE A 304 11.59 14.67 -31.36
CA PHE A 304 11.07 13.31 -31.53
C PHE A 304 9.54 13.29 -31.52
N LYS A 305 8.95 12.50 -32.42
CA LYS A 305 7.50 12.28 -32.54
C LYS A 305 7.28 10.78 -32.76
N PRO A 306 6.91 10.01 -31.72
CA PRO A 306 6.48 8.64 -31.92
C PRO A 306 5.16 8.68 -32.69
N ASP A 307 5.01 7.81 -33.68
CA ASP A 307 3.67 7.53 -34.19
C ASP A 307 3.01 6.57 -33.21
N VAL A 308 1.80 6.89 -32.75
CA VAL A 308 1.03 6.09 -31.79
C VAL A 308 -0.42 6.04 -32.24
N THR A 309 -0.85 4.84 -32.58
CA THR A 309 -2.24 4.48 -32.85
C THR A 309 -2.74 3.55 -31.77
N LEU A 310 -4.06 3.55 -31.55
CA LEU A 310 -4.73 2.72 -30.55
C LEU A 310 -5.70 1.79 -31.27
N GLU A 311 -5.58 0.49 -31.03
CA GLU A 311 -6.59 -0.50 -31.40
C GLU A 311 -7.23 -1.00 -30.11
N GLY A 312 -8.47 -0.57 -29.85
CA GLY A 312 -9.02 -0.58 -28.50
C GLY A 312 -8.16 0.28 -27.58
N PHE A 313 -7.56 -0.35 -26.56
CA PHE A 313 -6.58 0.27 -25.66
C PHE A 313 -5.14 -0.19 -25.90
N THR A 314 -4.92 -1.08 -26.89
CA THR A 314 -3.58 -1.60 -27.23
C THR A 314 -2.80 -0.58 -28.07
N PRO A 315 -1.61 -0.12 -27.61
CA PRO A 315 -0.83 0.90 -28.30
C PRO A 315 0.06 0.29 -29.40
N LYS A 316 -0.20 0.66 -30.65
CA LYS A 316 0.74 0.43 -31.77
C LYS A 316 1.66 1.63 -31.92
N ILE A 317 2.94 1.43 -31.65
CA ILE A 317 3.96 2.47 -31.56
C ILE A 317 5.03 2.26 -32.63
N THR A 318 5.49 3.33 -33.29
CA THR A 318 6.76 3.32 -34.04
C THR A 318 7.73 4.38 -33.52
N LEU A 319 9.00 3.99 -33.33
CA LEU A 319 10.06 4.85 -32.80
C LEU A 319 10.95 5.38 -33.94
N SER A 320 10.43 6.35 -34.70
CA SER A 320 11.16 6.99 -35.79
C SER A 320 11.92 8.24 -35.34
N GLY A 321 13.18 8.37 -35.75
CA GLY A 321 13.96 9.61 -35.57
C GLY A 321 14.65 9.80 -34.21
N ILE A 322 14.88 8.73 -33.46
CA ILE A 322 15.78 8.76 -32.29
C ILE A 322 17.24 8.71 -32.81
N PRO A 323 18.12 9.68 -32.48
CA PRO A 323 19.52 9.63 -32.93
C PRO A 323 20.29 8.49 -32.25
N ALA A 324 21.16 7.81 -32.98
CA ALA A 324 21.89 6.63 -32.48
C ALA A 324 22.76 6.96 -31.26
N GLU A 325 23.35 8.15 -31.21
CA GLU A 325 24.15 8.66 -30.09
C GLU A 325 23.33 8.99 -28.82
N LYS A 326 22.01 8.76 -28.84
CA LYS A 326 21.11 8.87 -27.66
C LYS A 326 20.68 7.52 -27.10
N LEU A 327 21.01 6.42 -27.77
CA LEU A 327 20.65 5.07 -27.31
C LEU A 327 21.57 4.58 -26.19
N GLY A 328 22.87 4.85 -26.30
CA GLY A 328 23.86 4.12 -25.51
C GLY A 328 23.90 2.66 -25.95
N ASP A 329 23.84 1.74 -25.00
CA ASP A 329 23.99 0.30 -25.25
C ASP A 329 22.67 -0.44 -25.57
N ILE A 330 21.49 0.21 -25.46
CA ILE A 330 20.20 -0.42 -25.78
C ILE A 330 19.94 -0.46 -27.29
N SER A 331 19.46 -1.61 -27.80
CA SER A 331 19.05 -1.73 -29.20
C SER A 331 17.74 -0.98 -29.47
N ILE A 332 17.49 -0.61 -30.74
CA ILE A 332 16.20 -0.04 -31.16
C ILE A 332 15.04 -1.03 -30.93
N GLU A 333 15.29 -2.34 -31.05
CA GLU A 333 14.30 -3.39 -30.84
C GLU A 333 13.93 -3.53 -29.35
N ASP A 334 14.91 -3.54 -28.46
CA ASP A 334 14.70 -3.57 -27.00
C ASP A 334 14.04 -2.27 -26.50
N LEU A 335 14.44 -1.12 -27.04
CA LEU A 335 13.81 0.16 -26.73
C LEU A 335 12.35 0.20 -27.18
N LEU A 336 12.04 -0.32 -28.38
CA LEU A 336 10.67 -0.45 -28.87
C LEU A 336 9.86 -1.39 -27.98
N LYS A 337 10.40 -2.58 -27.66
CA LYS A 337 9.76 -3.58 -26.80
C LYS A 337 9.46 -3.04 -25.40
N GLN A 338 10.43 -2.39 -24.75
CA GLN A 338 10.21 -1.75 -23.45
C GLN A 338 9.22 -0.58 -23.53
N THR A 339 9.24 0.20 -24.60
CA THR A 339 8.28 1.31 -24.79
C THR A 339 6.85 0.79 -24.98
N VAL A 340 6.65 -0.23 -25.83
CA VAL A 340 5.33 -0.85 -26.02
C VAL A 340 4.81 -1.46 -24.72
N SER A 341 5.66 -2.15 -23.94
CA SER A 341 5.28 -2.64 -22.60
C SER A 341 4.83 -1.48 -21.71
N ARG A 342 5.71 -0.51 -21.41
CA ARG A 342 5.42 0.56 -20.44
C ARG A 342 4.28 1.49 -20.85
N VAL A 343 4.00 1.64 -22.16
CA VAL A 343 2.83 2.39 -22.65
C VAL A 343 1.55 1.55 -22.57
N THR A 344 1.62 0.22 -22.71
CA THR A 344 0.50 -0.69 -22.43
C THR A 344 0.19 -0.72 -20.94
N ASP A 345 1.21 -0.83 -20.08
CA ASP A 345 1.11 -0.73 -18.62
C ASP A 345 0.48 0.61 -18.19
N TYR A 346 0.76 1.69 -18.94
CA TYR A 346 0.13 3.00 -18.76
C TYR A 346 -1.33 3.04 -19.21
N ALA A 347 -1.66 2.49 -20.38
CA ALA A 347 -3.06 2.40 -20.83
C ALA A 347 -3.91 1.58 -19.85
N GLY A 348 -3.39 0.45 -19.37
CA GLY A 348 -4.02 -0.36 -18.31
C GLY A 348 -4.18 0.42 -17.00
N ARG A 349 -3.11 1.08 -16.50
CA ARG A 349 -3.18 1.91 -15.29
C ARG A 349 -4.19 3.07 -15.40
N VAL A 350 -4.48 3.56 -16.61
CA VAL A 350 -5.55 4.55 -16.85
C VAL A 350 -6.94 3.90 -16.76
N LEU A 351 -7.15 2.74 -17.38
CA LEU A 351 -8.43 2.00 -17.30
C LEU A 351 -8.75 1.60 -15.85
N ASP A 352 -7.79 0.94 -15.21
CA ASP A 352 -7.91 0.30 -13.90
C ASP A 352 -7.78 1.32 -12.75
N LEU A 353 -7.73 2.62 -13.05
CA LEU A 353 -7.46 3.69 -12.08
C LEU A 353 -8.49 3.71 -10.94
N THR A 354 -9.77 3.43 -11.22
CA THR A 354 -10.82 3.40 -10.19
C THR A 354 -10.61 2.26 -9.20
N VAL A 355 -10.22 1.07 -9.69
CA VAL A 355 -9.88 -0.10 -8.87
C VAL A 355 -8.60 0.15 -8.08
N TYR A 356 -7.57 0.69 -8.74
CA TYR A 356 -6.26 1.01 -8.13
C TYR A 356 -6.35 2.07 -7.03
N VAL A 357 -7.14 3.13 -7.25
CA VAL A 357 -7.47 4.09 -6.19
C VAL A 357 -8.31 3.43 -5.11
N SER A 358 -9.29 2.57 -5.44
CA SER A 358 -10.08 1.88 -4.41
C SER A 358 -9.23 0.98 -3.50
N ARG A 359 -8.26 0.21 -4.05
CA ARG A 359 -7.32 -0.62 -3.28
C ARG A 359 -6.50 0.23 -2.31
N SER A 360 -5.79 1.23 -2.81
CA SER A 360 -4.96 2.11 -1.99
C SER A 360 -5.78 2.93 -0.98
N GLN A 361 -6.97 3.39 -1.36
CA GLN A 361 -7.84 4.17 -0.49
C GLN A 361 -8.45 3.35 0.65
N SER A 362 -8.70 2.05 0.46
CA SER A 362 -9.11 1.15 1.55
C SER A 362 -7.97 0.93 2.56
N LEU A 363 -6.74 0.70 2.08
CA LEU A 363 -5.56 0.60 2.96
C LEU A 363 -5.35 1.90 3.77
N LEU A 364 -5.37 3.06 3.09
CA LEU A 364 -5.25 4.38 3.73
C LEU A 364 -6.37 4.70 4.75
N ILE A 365 -7.54 4.05 4.68
CA ILE A 365 -8.58 4.19 5.70
C ILE A 365 -8.23 3.36 6.94
N PHE A 366 -7.83 2.09 6.75
CA PHE A 366 -7.37 1.23 7.85
C PHE A 366 -6.14 1.81 8.56
N GLU A 367 -5.18 2.36 7.82
CA GLU A 367 -3.99 3.02 8.38
C GLU A 367 -4.34 4.27 9.19
N GLU A 368 -5.31 5.08 8.74
CA GLU A 368 -5.81 6.24 9.50
C GLU A 368 -6.47 5.80 10.82
N ASP A 369 -7.38 4.82 10.78
CA ASP A 369 -8.03 4.29 11.98
C ASP A 369 -7.01 3.69 12.98
N LEU A 370 -6.02 2.95 12.47
CA LEU A 370 -4.96 2.33 13.27
C LEU A 370 -4.07 3.37 13.94
N LEU A 371 -3.57 4.35 13.18
CA LEU A 371 -2.75 5.43 13.69
C LEU A 371 -3.53 6.28 14.71
N ASP A 372 -4.82 6.52 14.48
CA ASP A 372 -5.68 7.24 15.43
C ASP A 372 -5.89 6.45 16.72
N LYS A 373 -6.18 5.14 16.63
CA LYS A 373 -6.36 4.28 17.80
C LYS A 373 -5.08 4.12 18.62
N ILE A 374 -3.92 4.09 17.97
CA ILE A 374 -2.62 4.13 18.65
C ILE A 374 -2.40 5.49 19.32
N LEU A 375 -2.54 6.61 18.60
CA LEU A 375 -2.27 7.95 19.14
C LEU A 375 -3.23 8.32 20.29
N GLU A 376 -4.51 7.96 20.17
CA GLU A 376 -5.53 8.08 21.22
C GLU A 376 -5.11 7.28 22.47
N GLY A 377 -4.81 5.99 22.31
CA GLY A 377 -4.35 5.13 23.40
C GLY A 377 -3.07 5.67 24.06
N MET A 378 -2.09 6.08 23.25
CA MET A 378 -0.88 6.70 23.76
C MET A 378 -1.11 8.07 24.43
N SER A 379 -2.26 8.70 24.21
CA SER A 379 -2.59 10.09 24.61
C SER A 379 -1.66 11.13 23.98
N ILE A 380 -1.25 10.89 22.73
CA ILE A 380 -0.35 11.77 21.96
C ILE A 380 -1.20 12.65 21.04
N THR A 381 -1.12 13.97 21.22
CA THR A 381 -1.80 14.93 20.34
C THR A 381 -0.95 15.22 19.09
N PRO A 382 -1.54 15.45 17.90
CA PRO A 382 -0.79 15.82 16.69
C PRO A 382 -0.08 17.19 16.72
N ALA A 383 -0.11 17.88 17.86
CA ALA A 383 0.38 19.25 18.04
C ALA A 383 1.82 19.26 18.59
N SER A 384 2.79 19.50 17.70
CA SER A 384 4.19 19.87 18.04
C SER A 384 4.84 19.07 19.18
N GLY A 385 5.05 17.77 18.96
CA GLY A 385 5.88 16.91 19.82
C GLY A 385 7.33 16.79 19.34
N GLU A 386 8.17 16.13 20.14
CA GLU A 386 9.50 15.71 19.72
C GLU A 386 9.41 14.71 18.55
N GLY A 387 10.31 14.81 17.57
CA GLY A 387 10.27 14.00 16.35
C GLY A 387 9.10 14.30 15.39
N VAL A 388 8.25 15.28 15.67
CA VAL A 388 7.14 15.68 14.78
C VAL A 388 7.65 16.63 13.69
N GLY A 389 7.31 16.32 12.43
CA GLY A 389 7.56 17.18 11.28
C GLY A 389 6.63 18.40 11.26
N ASP A 390 6.66 19.14 10.15
CA ASP A 390 5.73 20.24 9.93
C ASP A 390 4.44 19.72 9.26
N ASP A 391 3.40 20.55 9.21
CA ASP A 391 2.08 20.19 8.66
C ASP A 391 2.02 20.52 7.16
N LEU A 392 2.27 19.52 6.32
CA LEU A 392 2.47 19.69 4.88
C LEU A 392 1.17 20.01 4.10
N ALA A 393 -0.01 19.81 4.71
CA ALA A 393 -1.30 20.14 4.10
C ALA A 393 -1.48 21.64 3.79
N LYS A 394 -0.59 22.50 4.32
CA LYS A 394 -0.53 23.95 4.04
C LYS A 394 0.41 24.30 2.87
N VAL A 395 1.23 23.37 2.41
CA VAL A 395 2.18 23.59 1.32
C VAL A 395 1.43 23.56 -0.01
N ASN A 396 1.48 24.67 -0.74
CA ASN A 396 0.77 24.87 -1.99
C ASN A 396 1.73 25.27 -3.11
N ILE A 397 2.34 24.27 -3.75
CA ILE A 397 3.26 24.47 -4.87
C ILE A 397 2.56 24.13 -6.19
N THR A 398 2.68 25.02 -7.18
CA THR A 398 2.31 24.75 -8.57
C THR A 398 3.55 24.43 -9.40
N SER A 399 3.38 23.62 -10.44
CA SER A 399 4.39 23.38 -11.47
C SER A 399 4.84 24.69 -12.10
N GLY A 400 6.14 24.77 -12.38
CA GLY A 400 6.75 25.86 -13.13
C GLY A 400 6.87 25.51 -14.61
N PRO A 401 7.32 26.46 -15.45
CA PRO A 401 7.89 26.08 -16.74
C PRO A 401 9.07 25.13 -16.52
N ALA A 402 9.22 24.13 -17.39
CA ALA A 402 10.38 23.23 -17.36
C ALA A 402 11.70 24.06 -17.34
N PRO A 403 12.66 23.75 -16.45
CA PRO A 403 13.97 24.39 -16.48
C PRO A 403 14.61 24.18 -17.86
N LYS A 404 14.89 25.26 -18.58
CA LYS A 404 15.53 25.21 -19.90
C LYS A 404 16.87 24.47 -19.84
N ASP A 405 17.56 24.62 -18.72
CA ASP A 405 18.80 23.94 -18.37
C ASP A 405 18.53 22.84 -17.34
N ALA A 406 17.81 21.78 -17.75
CA ALA A 406 17.39 20.66 -16.89
C ALA A 406 18.53 19.93 -16.14
N LYS A 407 19.79 20.22 -16.49
CA LYS A 407 21.02 19.65 -15.90
C LYS A 407 21.28 20.07 -14.44
N ALA A 408 20.56 21.07 -13.92
CA ALA A 408 20.83 21.67 -12.59
C ALA A 408 19.82 21.30 -11.48
N ALA A 409 18.72 20.63 -11.81
CA ALA A 409 17.60 20.38 -10.88
C ALA A 409 17.36 18.90 -10.54
N SER A 410 18.29 18.01 -10.89
CA SER A 410 18.27 16.65 -10.36
C SER A 410 18.91 16.64 -8.97
N ALA A 411 18.09 16.48 -7.92
CA ALA A 411 18.58 15.68 -6.78
C ALA A 411 19.09 14.35 -7.34
N THR A 412 20.20 13.84 -6.80
CA THR A 412 21.05 12.77 -7.36
C THR A 412 20.19 11.70 -8.04
N ALA A 413 20.19 11.68 -9.39
CA ALA A 413 19.16 11.00 -10.18
C ALA A 413 18.97 9.55 -9.70
N ARG A 414 17.87 9.29 -8.97
CA ARG A 414 17.64 7.99 -8.32
C ARG A 414 17.55 6.94 -9.42
N LYS A 415 18.57 6.09 -9.51
CA LYS A 415 18.56 4.96 -10.44
C LYS A 415 17.47 3.98 -10.00
N GLY A 416 16.62 3.60 -10.94
CA GLY A 416 15.50 2.70 -10.69
C GLY A 416 14.48 2.82 -11.81
N THR A 417 13.77 1.72 -12.08
CA THR A 417 12.71 1.68 -13.10
C THR A 417 11.57 2.62 -12.72
N ARG A 418 11.08 3.40 -13.69
CA ARG A 418 9.89 4.23 -13.49
C ARG A 418 8.58 3.50 -13.76
N SER A 419 7.61 3.76 -12.90
CA SER A 419 6.21 3.37 -13.03
C SER A 419 5.51 4.01 -14.25
N PRO A 420 4.30 3.58 -14.60
CA PRO A 420 3.49 4.22 -15.65
C PRO A 420 3.22 5.72 -15.44
N GLY A 421 3.08 6.21 -14.21
CA GLY A 421 3.00 7.64 -13.86
C GLY A 421 4.36 8.34 -13.70
N GLY A 422 5.48 7.65 -13.96
CA GLY A 422 6.84 8.20 -13.90
C GLY A 422 7.42 8.33 -12.48
N LEU A 423 6.85 7.64 -11.49
CA LEU A 423 7.39 7.53 -10.13
C LEU A 423 8.56 6.55 -10.16
N ILE A 424 9.69 6.90 -9.53
CA ILE A 424 10.85 6.01 -9.45
C ILE A 424 10.59 5.03 -8.29
N ALA A 425 10.57 3.74 -8.59
CA ALA A 425 10.40 2.72 -7.57
C ALA A 425 11.70 2.55 -6.75
N THR A 426 11.87 3.36 -5.71
CA THR A 426 12.79 2.99 -4.61
C THR A 426 12.06 2.08 -3.66
N GLN A 427 12.44 0.81 -3.63
CA GLN A 427 12.06 -0.13 -2.57
C GLN A 427 13.28 -0.42 -1.70
N CYS A 428 13.03 -0.70 -0.43
CA CYS A 428 14.03 -1.36 0.41
C CYS A 428 14.12 -2.82 -0.02
N GLU A 429 15.28 -3.25 -0.50
CA GLU A 429 15.63 -4.67 -0.56
C GLU A 429 15.82 -5.16 0.88
N THR A 430 14.71 -5.51 1.54
CA THR A 430 14.75 -6.14 2.85
C THR A 430 15.24 -7.57 2.67
N HIS A 431 16.44 -7.88 3.19
CA HIS A 431 16.89 -9.26 3.32
C HIS A 431 16.05 -9.98 4.37
N LYS A 432 14.82 -10.37 4.01
CA LYS A 432 13.99 -11.29 4.80
C LYS A 432 14.81 -12.58 4.97
N PRO A 433 15.30 -12.90 6.17
CA PRO A 433 16.12 -14.09 6.34
C PRO A 433 15.24 -15.30 6.03
N GLU A 434 15.67 -16.13 5.08
CA GLU A 434 14.98 -17.39 4.82
C GLU A 434 14.96 -18.18 6.15
N LYS A 435 13.77 -18.40 6.69
CA LYS A 435 13.57 -19.38 7.76
C LYS A 435 13.83 -20.73 7.13
N GLU A 436 15.08 -21.18 7.19
CA GLU A 436 15.50 -22.52 6.80
C GLU A 436 14.55 -23.51 7.50
N VAL A 437 13.67 -24.15 6.72
CA VAL A 437 12.65 -25.05 7.25
C VAL A 437 13.33 -26.38 7.56
N VAL A 438 14.05 -26.40 8.68
CA VAL A 438 14.65 -27.61 9.24
C VAL A 438 13.53 -28.61 9.50
N ALA A 439 13.40 -29.59 8.60
CA ALA A 439 12.34 -30.58 8.65
C ALA A 439 12.55 -31.48 9.87
N SER A 440 11.79 -31.24 10.94
CA SER A 440 11.81 -32.01 12.18
C SER A 440 11.37 -33.46 11.94
N ALA A 441 12.34 -34.34 11.72
CA ALA A 441 12.16 -35.79 11.84
C ALA A 441 11.82 -36.16 13.30
N PRO A 442 11.06 -37.25 13.54
CA PRO A 442 10.59 -37.61 14.87
C PRO A 442 11.71 -38.13 15.80
N VAL A 443 11.45 -38.03 17.10
CA VAL A 443 12.35 -38.41 18.20
C VAL A 443 12.45 -39.93 18.33
N GLU A 444 13.66 -40.45 18.56
CA GLU A 444 13.89 -41.72 19.26
C GLU A 444 14.44 -41.46 20.67
N GLU A 445 14.11 -42.35 21.60
CA GLU A 445 14.26 -42.20 23.06
C GLU A 445 15.15 -43.34 23.59
N GLU A 446 16.31 -43.02 24.18
CA GLU A 446 17.14 -44.00 24.89
C GLU A 446 17.85 -43.38 26.12
N GLU A 447 18.27 -44.23 27.05
CA GLU A 447 18.48 -43.88 28.47
C GLU A 447 19.88 -43.32 28.82
N ALA A 448 19.95 -42.62 29.96
CA ALA A 448 21.20 -42.21 30.60
C ALA A 448 21.71 -43.28 31.60
N PRO A 449 23.04 -43.32 31.88
CA PRO A 449 23.40 -43.17 33.31
C PRO A 449 24.71 -42.41 33.60
N ALA A 450 24.55 -41.27 34.27
CA ALA A 450 25.26 -40.79 35.48
C ALA A 450 26.81 -40.90 35.69
N LYS A 451 27.35 -39.82 36.31
CA LYS A 451 28.69 -39.64 36.94
C LYS A 451 29.83 -39.28 35.95
N ASP A 452 30.90 -38.58 36.35
CA ASP A 452 31.39 -38.26 37.71
C ASP A 452 31.91 -36.80 37.87
N ALA A 453 32.36 -36.41 39.07
CA ALA A 453 32.58 -35.01 39.45
C ALA A 453 34.06 -34.55 39.56
N LYS A 454 34.31 -33.24 39.35
CA LYS A 454 35.35 -32.51 40.09
C LYS A 454 35.09 -31.00 40.15
N ALA A 455 35.62 -30.34 41.18
CA ALA A 455 35.34 -28.95 41.53
C ALA A 455 36.59 -28.05 41.48
N SER A 456 36.38 -26.72 41.36
CA SER A 456 37.26 -25.70 41.95
C SER A 456 36.54 -24.37 42.17
N LYS A 457 36.92 -23.68 43.26
CA LYS A 457 36.43 -22.42 43.85
C LYS A 457 37.59 -21.92 44.76
N PRO A 458 37.59 -20.72 45.40
CA PRO A 458 36.71 -19.55 45.28
C PRO A 458 37.51 -18.21 45.23
N ALA A 459 36.84 -17.11 45.63
CA ALA A 459 37.38 -15.82 46.10
C ALA A 459 37.80 -14.81 44.99
N LYS A 460 37.77 -13.48 45.25
CA LYS A 460 37.70 -12.78 46.55
C LYS A 460 36.80 -11.53 46.53
N GLU A 461 36.23 -11.20 47.68
CA GLU A 461 35.40 -10.01 47.91
C GLU A 461 36.24 -8.73 48.11
N THR A 462 35.63 -7.56 47.90
CA THR A 462 35.78 -6.44 48.86
C THR A 462 34.61 -5.44 48.79
N LYS A 463 34.03 -5.15 49.95
CA LYS A 463 33.12 -4.02 50.22
C LYS A 463 33.35 -3.56 51.68
N PRO A 464 33.43 -2.26 51.95
CA PRO A 464 32.54 -1.62 52.94
C PRO A 464 31.79 -0.42 52.29
N ALA A 465 30.56 0.00 52.66
CA ALA A 465 29.98 0.31 53.99
C ALA A 465 30.50 1.65 54.56
N VAL A 466 29.73 2.52 55.26
CA VAL A 466 28.29 2.53 55.61
C VAL A 466 27.84 3.96 56.04
N ALA A 467 26.56 4.31 55.88
CA ALA A 467 25.66 5.04 56.81
C ALA A 467 24.56 5.81 56.01
N ALA A 468 23.23 5.78 56.24
CA ALA A 468 22.33 5.44 57.36
C ALA A 468 21.73 6.66 58.10
N SER A 469 20.42 6.89 57.97
CA SER A 469 19.55 7.54 58.98
C SER A 469 18.04 7.36 58.70
N LYS A 470 17.27 7.17 59.78
CA LYS A 470 15.81 6.99 59.97
C LYS A 470 15.59 7.03 61.52
N PRO A 471 14.38 6.94 62.14
CA PRO A 471 12.99 7.03 61.64
C PRO A 471 12.01 7.85 62.56
N ALA A 472 10.73 7.93 62.14
CA ALA A 472 9.51 7.88 62.99
C ALA A 472 8.36 7.33 62.09
N LYS A 473 7.37 6.51 62.46
CA LYS A 473 6.49 6.29 63.64
C LYS A 473 5.37 7.35 63.82
N GLU A 474 4.09 6.99 64.06
CA GLU A 474 3.40 5.67 64.12
C GLU A 474 2.36 5.51 62.96
N THR A 475 1.04 5.19 62.99
CA THR A 475 0.02 4.84 64.02
C THR A 475 -1.09 3.94 63.39
N LYS A 476 -2.21 3.65 64.08
CA LYS A 476 -3.40 2.87 63.62
C LYS A 476 -4.67 3.33 64.41
N PRO A 477 -5.94 3.04 64.02
CA PRO A 477 -6.62 1.70 64.06
C PRO A 477 -7.39 1.35 62.74
N ALA A 478 -7.65 0.09 62.36
CA ALA A 478 -8.72 -0.88 62.78
C ALA A 478 -10.17 -0.41 62.43
N VAL A 479 -11.13 -1.23 61.93
CA VAL A 479 -11.64 -2.56 62.38
C VAL A 479 -12.40 -3.32 61.24
N ALA A 480 -12.36 -4.68 61.24
CA ALA A 480 -13.29 -5.75 60.71
C ALA A 480 -14.22 -5.53 59.46
N ALA A 481 -14.83 -6.51 58.77
CA ALA A 481 -14.79 -7.99 58.62
C ALA A 481 -15.26 -8.31 57.16
N GLY A 482 -15.24 -9.49 56.55
CA GLY A 482 -15.24 -10.89 56.99
C GLY A 482 -15.34 -11.82 55.76
N LYS A 483 -15.59 -13.13 55.93
CA LYS A 483 -15.52 -14.14 54.84
C LYS A 483 -16.44 -15.34 55.07
N PRO A 484 -17.15 -15.80 54.04
CA PRO A 484 -17.26 -17.22 53.70
C PRO A 484 -17.07 -17.44 52.17
N ALA A 485 -17.14 -18.64 51.59
CA ALA A 485 -16.65 -19.98 51.93
C ALA A 485 -16.82 -20.86 50.67
N LYS A 486 -16.24 -22.07 50.62
CA LYS A 486 -16.51 -23.04 49.53
C LYS A 486 -17.82 -23.79 49.77
N GLU A 487 -18.44 -24.27 48.70
CA GLU A 487 -19.25 -25.49 48.73
C GLU A 487 -19.00 -26.36 47.47
N THR A 488 -19.67 -27.52 47.36
CA THR A 488 -19.13 -28.69 46.63
C THR A 488 -20.10 -29.40 45.68
N LYS A 489 -19.54 -30.23 44.78
CA LYS A 489 -20.25 -31.21 43.94
C LYS A 489 -21.25 -32.08 44.74
N PRO A 490 -22.26 -32.61 44.05
CA PRO A 490 -22.32 -34.07 43.87
C PRO A 490 -22.20 -34.51 42.40
N ALA A 491 -22.24 -35.81 42.15
CA ALA A 491 -22.19 -36.44 40.82
C ALA A 491 -23.15 -37.64 40.76
N VAL A 492 -23.56 -38.02 39.55
CA VAL A 492 -24.30 -39.28 39.23
C VAL A 492 -23.65 -39.90 37.98
N ALA A 493 -23.78 -41.21 37.79
CA ALA A 493 -23.03 -42.00 36.82
C ALA A 493 -23.91 -43.03 36.07
N ALA A 494 -23.24 -43.96 35.36
CA ALA A 494 -23.76 -45.02 34.49
C ALA A 494 -24.19 -44.58 33.07
N GLY A 495 -23.97 -45.41 32.02
CA GLY A 495 -23.35 -46.74 32.03
C GLY A 495 -22.94 -47.27 30.65
N LYS A 496 -22.35 -48.47 30.62
CA LYS A 496 -21.84 -49.18 29.43
C LYS A 496 -22.34 -50.62 29.42
N PRO A 497 -22.82 -51.14 28.27
CA PRO A 497 -22.26 -52.38 27.70
C PRO A 497 -21.90 -52.14 26.20
N ALA A 498 -20.98 -52.83 25.50
CA ALA A 498 -20.57 -54.26 25.47
C ALA A 498 -21.64 -55.16 24.80
N ALA A 499 -21.35 -56.09 23.88
CA ALA A 499 -20.10 -56.44 23.15
C ALA A 499 -20.45 -57.28 21.89
N SER A 500 -19.43 -57.93 21.28
CA SER A 500 -19.44 -58.92 20.17
C SER A 500 -19.82 -58.42 18.75
N GLY A 501 -19.32 -59.05 17.67
CA GLY A 501 -18.22 -60.03 17.58
C GLY A 501 -18.14 -60.78 16.24
N GLY A 502 -16.92 -61.14 15.81
CA GLY A 502 -16.63 -61.87 14.56
C GLY A 502 -16.54 -60.97 13.31
N GLY A 503 -15.81 -61.35 12.24
CA GLY A 503 -14.93 -62.51 12.10
C GLY A 503 -14.39 -62.71 10.66
N GLU A 504 -13.22 -63.34 10.58
CA GLU A 504 -12.66 -64.09 9.42
C GLU A 504 -12.10 -63.38 8.15
N THR A 505 -10.85 -63.78 7.86
CA THR A 505 -10.21 -64.00 6.54
C THR A 505 -9.95 -62.84 5.56
N LYS A 506 -8.65 -62.55 5.42
CA LYS A 506 -8.00 -62.02 4.21
C LYS A 506 -8.02 -63.07 3.07
N PRO A 507 -7.91 -62.65 1.80
CA PRO A 507 -6.67 -63.02 1.09
C PRO A 507 -5.93 -61.80 0.55
N ALA A 508 -4.64 -61.96 0.25
CA ALA A 508 -3.79 -60.89 -0.25
C ALA A 508 -3.74 -60.86 -1.78
N THR A 509 -3.80 -59.67 -2.36
CA THR A 509 -3.47 -59.41 -3.77
C THR A 509 -2.37 -58.37 -3.81
N PHE A 510 -1.29 -58.63 -4.54
CA PHE A 510 -0.28 -57.61 -4.84
C PHE A 510 -0.86 -56.60 -5.83
N GLN A 511 -0.76 -55.31 -5.52
CA GLN A 511 -0.71 -54.26 -6.51
C GLN A 511 0.59 -53.48 -6.30
N ALA A 512 1.33 -53.28 -7.38
CA ALA A 512 2.56 -52.49 -7.34
C ALA A 512 2.24 -51.01 -7.19
N SER A 513 3.15 -50.26 -6.58
CA SER A 513 3.10 -48.79 -6.61
C SER A 513 3.08 -48.32 -8.07
N PRO A 514 2.23 -47.33 -8.43
CA PRO A 514 2.39 -46.65 -9.71
C PRO A 514 3.78 -45.97 -9.75
N PRO A 515 4.40 -45.84 -10.93
CA PRO A 515 5.59 -45.00 -11.07
C PRO A 515 5.24 -43.55 -10.69
N ALA A 516 6.26 -42.78 -10.28
CA ALA A 516 6.09 -41.35 -10.08
C ALA A 516 5.56 -40.71 -11.38
N ALA A 517 4.48 -39.93 -11.28
CA ALA A 517 3.99 -39.17 -12.42
C ALA A 517 5.03 -38.11 -12.78
N ASP A 518 5.50 -38.14 -14.03
CA ASP A 518 6.23 -37.01 -14.60
C ASP A 518 5.37 -35.75 -14.46
N LYS A 519 5.99 -34.64 -14.01
CA LYS A 519 5.29 -33.36 -13.92
C LYS A 519 4.80 -32.99 -15.33
N PRO A 520 3.54 -32.54 -15.50
CA PRO A 520 3.07 -32.08 -16.80
C PRO A 520 3.99 -30.96 -17.33
N PRO A 521 4.23 -30.90 -18.66
CA PRO A 521 4.98 -29.81 -19.23
C PRO A 521 4.24 -28.49 -18.95
N CYS A 522 4.96 -27.50 -18.44
CA CYS A 522 4.37 -26.20 -18.16
C CYS A 522 3.97 -25.52 -19.47
N GLU A 523 2.66 -25.27 -19.66
CA GLU A 523 2.14 -24.72 -20.91
C GLU A 523 2.34 -23.19 -20.99
N LEU A 524 2.36 -22.49 -19.85
CA LEU A 524 2.59 -21.05 -19.79
C LEU A 524 3.67 -20.66 -18.76
N TRP A 525 4.75 -20.06 -19.24
CA TRP A 525 5.79 -19.45 -18.40
C TRP A 525 5.59 -17.94 -18.34
N VAL A 526 5.38 -17.40 -17.14
CA VAL A 526 5.32 -15.95 -16.90
C VAL A 526 6.61 -15.50 -16.23
N THR A 527 7.30 -14.56 -16.87
CA THR A 527 8.46 -13.85 -16.28
C THR A 527 8.02 -12.55 -15.62
N SER A 528 8.32 -12.40 -14.33
CA SER A 528 8.20 -11.13 -13.61
C SER A 528 9.56 -10.80 -12.99
N GLY A 529 10.22 -9.77 -13.50
CA GLY A 529 11.66 -9.56 -13.25
C GLY A 529 12.48 -10.80 -13.61
N ASP A 530 13.40 -11.18 -12.72
CA ASP A 530 14.24 -12.37 -12.87
C ASP A 530 13.53 -13.69 -12.52
N GLN A 531 12.31 -13.66 -11.97
CA GLN A 531 11.57 -14.86 -11.59
C GLN A 531 10.76 -15.42 -12.76
N LYS A 532 10.85 -16.74 -12.94
CA LYS A 532 10.03 -17.54 -13.87
C LYS A 532 9.01 -18.36 -13.07
N ILE A 533 7.75 -17.97 -13.14
CA ILE A 533 6.63 -18.72 -12.58
C ILE A 533 6.04 -19.59 -13.69
N CYS A 534 5.76 -20.84 -13.34
CA CYS A 534 5.00 -21.76 -14.16
C CYS A 534 3.53 -21.67 -13.75
N LEU A 535 2.62 -21.57 -14.74
CA LEU A 535 1.17 -21.65 -14.59
C LEU A 535 0.65 -22.94 -15.24
#